data_AF-A0A953U989-F1
#
_entry.id   AF-A0A953U989-F1
#
_cell.length_a   1.000
_cell.length_b   1.000
_cell.length_c   1.000
_cell.angle_alpha   90.00
_cell.angle_beta   90.00
_cell.angle_gamma   90.00
#
_symmetry.space_group_name_H-M   'P 1'
#
loop_
_entity.id
_entity.type
_entity.pdbx_description
1 polymer ?
#
loop_
_entity_poly.entity_id
_entity_poly.type
_entity_poly.pdbx_seq_one_letter_code
_entity_poly.pdbx_strand_id
1 'polypeptide(L)'
;MPVIAADPFTRRCSGCHALDVDKEGPRLRGVVGRKAGSVADFGYSQVLRESGIVWDEATLDKWLEDPQKLVPGNAMEFRVPNVDERAAIIAYLKSLSK
;
A
#
# COMPACT_ATOMS: atom_id res chain seq x y z
N MET A 1 -3.22 -26.39 9.29
CA MET A 1 -2.75 -25.04 8.93
C MET A 1 -3.76 -24.06 9.48
N PRO A 2 -3.42 -23.17 10.42
CA PRO A 2 -4.44 -22.38 11.08
C PRO A 2 -5.03 -21.41 10.08
N VAL A 3 -6.34 -21.50 9.89
CA VAL A 3 -7.14 -20.47 9.22
C VAL A 3 -7.13 -19.28 10.17
N ILE A 4 -6.13 -18.42 10.03
CA ILE A 4 -6.07 -17.13 10.73
C ILE A 4 -7.22 -16.30 10.17
N ALA A 5 -7.98 -15.64 11.05
CA ALA A 5 -9.00 -14.67 10.68
C ALA A 5 -8.51 -13.82 9.48
N ALA A 6 -9.37 -13.62 8.47
CA ALA A 6 -8.98 -12.98 7.22
C ALA A 6 -8.16 -11.71 7.49
N ASP A 7 -6.87 -11.80 7.21
CA ASP A 7 -5.90 -10.72 7.40
C ASP A 7 -6.46 -9.45 6.74
N PRO A 8 -6.53 -8.30 7.45
CA PRO A 8 -6.99 -7.04 6.89
C PRO A 8 -6.37 -6.71 5.53
N PHE A 9 -5.11 -7.09 5.29
CA PHE A 9 -4.49 -6.94 3.97
C PHE A 9 -5.19 -7.80 2.91
N THR A 10 -5.42 -9.08 3.18
CA THR A 10 -6.12 -9.97 2.24
C THR A 10 -7.52 -9.43 1.93
N ARG A 11 -8.23 -8.94 2.93
CA ARG A 11 -9.62 -8.47 2.76
C ARG A 11 -9.73 -7.11 2.07
N ARG A 12 -8.75 -6.22 2.27
CA ARG A 12 -8.77 -4.83 1.78
C ARG A 12 -7.94 -4.61 0.51
N CYS A 13 -6.87 -5.38 0.30
CA CYS A 13 -5.84 -5.06 -0.68
C CYS A 13 -5.70 -6.10 -1.80
N SER A 14 -6.02 -7.38 -1.56
CA SER A 14 -5.71 -8.46 -2.52
C SER A 14 -6.51 -8.42 -3.82
N GLY A 15 -7.60 -7.64 -3.86
CA GLY A 15 -8.35 -7.36 -5.08
C GLY A 15 -7.48 -6.68 -6.13
N CYS A 16 -6.78 -5.61 -5.74
CA CYS A 16 -5.97 -4.80 -6.65
C CYS A 16 -4.47 -5.08 -6.55
N HIS A 17 -3.99 -5.70 -5.47
CA HIS A 17 -2.57 -5.94 -5.26
C HIS A 17 -2.23 -7.41 -5.04
N ALA A 18 -0.99 -7.76 -5.35
CA ALA A 18 -0.35 -8.97 -4.88
C ALA A 18 1.02 -8.63 -4.28
N LEU A 19 1.67 -9.63 -3.68
CA LEU A 19 2.98 -9.42 -3.06
C LEU A 19 4.09 -9.28 -4.12
N ASP A 20 4.07 -10.13 -5.13
CA ASP A 20 5.21 -10.31 -6.04
C ASP A 20 4.90 -10.02 -7.52
N VAL A 21 3.62 -9.83 -7.86
CA VAL A 21 3.18 -9.52 -9.21
C VAL A 21 2.34 -8.25 -9.22
N ASP A 22 2.44 -7.50 -10.30
CA ASP A 22 1.60 -6.32 -10.53
C ASP A 22 0.21 -6.78 -11.00
N LYS A 23 -0.83 -6.07 -10.55
CA LYS A 23 -2.23 -6.25 -10.97
C LYS A 23 -2.76 -4.86 -11.35
N GLU A 24 -3.96 -4.50 -10.90
CA GLU A 24 -4.47 -3.12 -10.97
C GLU A 24 -3.57 -2.15 -10.19
N GLY A 25 -2.98 -2.63 -9.09
CA GLY A 25 -1.95 -1.93 -8.31
C GLY A 25 -0.60 -2.66 -8.38
N PRO A 26 0.50 -1.99 -8.01
CA PRO A 26 1.83 -2.57 -8.04
C PRO A 26 2.02 -3.65 -6.96
N ARG A 27 3.00 -4.52 -7.16
CA ARG A 27 3.44 -5.52 -6.18
C ARG A 27 3.91 -4.88 -4.87
N LEU A 28 3.54 -5.46 -3.73
CA LEU A 28 3.72 -4.85 -2.41
C LEU A 28 4.80 -5.49 -1.51
N ARG A 29 5.46 -6.58 -1.92
CA ARG A 29 6.62 -7.09 -1.19
C ARG A 29 7.71 -6.03 -1.13
N GLY A 30 8.32 -5.85 0.05
CA GLY A 30 9.35 -4.84 0.26
C GLY A 30 8.87 -3.41 0.03
N VAL A 31 7.57 -3.13 0.21
CA VAL A 31 7.05 -1.76 0.06
C VAL A 31 7.56 -0.84 1.17
N VAL A 32 7.77 -1.34 2.39
CA VAL A 32 8.32 -0.54 3.49
C VAL A 32 9.80 -0.25 3.21
N GLY A 33 10.17 1.02 3.23
CA GLY A 33 11.46 1.57 2.82
C GLY A 33 11.55 1.95 1.34
N ARG A 34 10.55 1.58 0.51
CA ARG A 34 10.59 1.83 -0.93
C ARG A 34 10.04 3.22 -1.28
N LYS A 35 10.65 3.89 -2.25
CA LYS A 35 10.13 5.15 -2.81
C LYS A 35 8.76 4.92 -3.48
N ALA A 36 7.81 5.83 -3.30
CA ALA A 36 6.54 5.81 -4.00
C ALA A 36 6.74 5.89 -5.52
N GLY A 37 5.90 5.17 -6.28
CA GLY A 37 5.96 5.20 -7.74
C GLY A 37 7.22 4.58 -8.37
N SER A 38 7.91 3.66 -7.69
CA SER A 38 9.22 3.16 -8.11
C SER A 38 9.28 1.71 -8.62
N VAL A 39 8.16 0.98 -8.63
CA VAL A 39 8.13 -0.34 -9.27
C VAL A 39 8.28 -0.14 -10.78
N ALA A 40 9.32 -0.73 -11.35
CA ALA A 40 9.59 -0.66 -12.78
C ALA A 40 8.39 -1.20 -13.58
N ASP A 41 8.14 -0.57 -14.73
CA ASP A 41 7.11 -0.93 -15.70
C ASP A 41 5.65 -0.84 -15.21
N PHE A 42 5.41 -0.43 -13.96
CA PHE A 42 4.06 -0.16 -13.46
C PHE A 42 3.58 1.26 -13.82
N GLY A 43 2.35 1.35 -14.33
CA GLY A 43 1.70 2.60 -14.74
C GLY A 43 1.20 3.45 -13.58
N TYR A 44 2.11 4.12 -12.87
CA TYR A 44 1.72 5.06 -11.81
C TYR A 44 1.08 6.35 -12.33
N SER A 45 0.31 7.03 -11.49
CA SER A 45 -0.01 8.45 -11.70
C SER A 45 1.27 9.29 -11.64
N GLN A 46 1.35 10.35 -12.46
CA GLN A 46 2.51 11.23 -12.49
C GLN A 46 2.79 11.86 -11.12
N VAL A 47 1.73 12.37 -10.46
CA VAL A 47 1.82 12.98 -9.13
C VAL A 47 2.39 12.04 -8.07
N LEU A 48 2.10 10.74 -8.13
CA LEU A 48 2.63 9.79 -7.15
C LEU A 48 4.12 9.50 -7.39
N ARG A 49 4.54 9.40 -8.67
CA ARG A 49 5.97 9.28 -9.02
C ARG A 49 6.80 10.48 -8.56
N GLU A 50 6.21 11.67 -8.65
CA GLU A 50 6.87 12.94 -8.32
C GLU A 50 6.74 13.32 -6.84
N SER A 51 5.90 12.64 -6.06
CA SER A 51 5.60 12.95 -4.65
C SER A 51 6.83 12.99 -3.71
N GLY A 52 7.91 12.30 -4.07
CA GLY A 52 9.11 12.18 -3.22
C GLY A 52 8.91 11.31 -1.97
N ILE A 53 7.74 10.71 -1.78
CA ILE A 53 7.41 9.90 -0.61
C ILE A 53 8.29 8.64 -0.58
N VAL A 54 8.79 8.30 0.60
CA VAL A 54 9.32 6.98 0.93
C VAL A 54 8.34 6.32 1.88
N TRP A 55 7.96 5.08 1.58
CA TRP A 55 6.97 4.36 2.38
C TRP A 55 7.58 3.89 3.69
N ASP A 56 7.21 4.54 4.78
CA ASP A 56 7.39 4.08 6.15
C ASP A 56 6.01 3.87 6.80
N GLU A 57 5.99 3.49 8.08
CA GLU A 57 4.74 3.24 8.80
C GLU A 57 3.83 4.48 8.84
N ALA A 58 4.41 5.68 9.00
CA ALA A 58 3.64 6.92 9.13
C ALA A 58 3.06 7.40 7.79
N THR A 59 3.82 7.30 6.71
CA THR A 59 3.36 7.65 5.35
C THR A 59 2.36 6.62 4.83
N LEU A 60 2.54 5.33 5.14
CA LEU A 60 1.55 4.30 4.83
C LEU A 60 0.24 4.51 5.60
N ASP A 61 0.29 4.91 6.88
CA ASP A 61 -0.92 5.21 7.65
C ASP A 61 -1.71 6.36 7.03
N LYS A 62 -1.04 7.48 6.72
CA LYS A 62 -1.66 8.63 6.04
C LYS A 62 -2.20 8.27 4.65
N TRP A 63 -1.44 7.46 3.90
CA TRP A 63 -1.85 7.00 2.58
C TRP A 63 -3.11 6.14 2.66
N LEU A 64 -3.14 5.18 3.57
CA LEU A 64 -4.30 4.29 3.74
C LEU A 64 -5.50 5.02 4.35
N GLU A 65 -5.30 6.06 5.16
CA GLU A 65 -6.39 6.91 5.67
C GLU A 65 -7.10 7.65 4.54
N ASP A 66 -6.34 8.38 3.72
CA ASP A 66 -6.88 9.12 2.57
C ASP A 66 -5.77 9.41 1.53
N PRO A 67 -5.66 8.57 0.47
CA PRO A 67 -4.65 8.78 -0.55
C PRO A 67 -4.80 10.11 -1.28
N GLN A 68 -6.04 10.55 -1.52
CA GLN A 68 -6.32 11.81 -2.24
C GLN A 68 -5.95 13.03 -1.40
N LYS A 69 -6.04 12.93 -0.07
CA LYS A 69 -5.54 13.97 0.83
C LYS A 69 -4.02 14.02 0.85
N LEU A 70 -3.35 12.86 0.82
CA LEU A 70 -1.89 12.81 0.87
C LEU A 70 -1.24 13.20 -0.47
N VAL A 71 -1.78 12.70 -1.58
CA VAL A 71 -1.33 13.00 -2.94
C VAL A 71 -2.56 13.24 -3.83
N PRO A 72 -3.04 14.49 -3.94
CA PRO A 72 -4.19 14.82 -4.77
C PRO A 72 -4.00 14.41 -6.25
N GLY A 73 -5.00 13.75 -6.83
CA GLY A 73 -4.98 13.31 -8.23
C GLY A 73 -4.20 12.01 -8.47
N ASN A 74 -3.88 11.26 -7.40
CA ASN A 74 -3.33 9.92 -7.56
C ASN A 74 -4.41 8.92 -8.02
N ALA A 75 -4.00 7.75 -8.54
CA ALA A 75 -4.94 6.78 -9.12
C ALA A 75 -5.58 5.83 -8.09
N MET A 76 -5.10 5.78 -6.84
CA MET A 76 -5.65 4.93 -5.79
C MET A 76 -6.67 5.72 -4.96
N GLU A 77 -7.96 5.48 -5.19
CA GLU A 77 -9.05 6.15 -4.46
C GLU A 77 -9.52 5.38 -3.21
N PHE A 78 -8.89 4.24 -2.93
CA PHE A 78 -9.29 3.33 -1.85
C PHE A 78 -8.79 3.81 -0.47
N ARG A 79 -9.67 3.74 0.53
CA ARG A 79 -9.39 4.16 1.91
C ARG A 79 -9.62 3.03 2.90
N VAL A 80 -8.91 3.08 4.02
CA VAL A 80 -9.08 2.22 5.20
C VAL A 80 -9.33 3.13 6.41
N PRO A 81 -10.58 3.51 6.70
CA PRO A 81 -10.89 4.48 7.76
C PRO A 81 -10.58 3.96 9.17
N ASN A 82 -10.67 2.64 9.39
CA ASN A 82 -10.40 2.02 10.67
C ASN A 82 -8.89 1.99 10.93
N VAL A 83 -8.46 2.64 12.02
CA VAL A 83 -7.04 2.77 12.40
C VAL A 83 -6.39 1.43 12.77
N ASP A 84 -7.12 0.52 13.42
CA ASP A 84 -6.62 -0.80 13.78
C ASP A 84 -6.40 -1.68 12.54
N GLU A 85 -7.29 -1.58 11.54
CA GLU A 85 -7.11 -2.25 10.25
C GLU A 85 -5.88 -1.70 9.51
N ARG A 86 -5.65 -0.37 9.51
CA ARG A 86 -4.43 0.21 8.92
C ARG A 86 -3.18 -0.29 9.62
N ALA A 87 -3.15 -0.25 10.95
CA ALA A 87 -2.02 -0.73 11.74
C ALA A 87 -1.71 -2.21 11.44
N ALA A 88 -2.73 -3.06 11.34
CA ALA A 88 -2.57 -4.47 10.99
C ALA A 88 -2.02 -4.66 9.56
N ILE A 89 -2.53 -3.92 8.57
CA ILE A 89 -2.02 -3.95 7.19
C ILE A 89 -0.55 -3.55 7.15
N ILE A 90 -0.20 -2.46 7.82
CA ILE A 90 1.17 -1.91 7.84
C ILE A 90 2.12 -2.90 8.53
N ALA A 91 1.72 -3.47 9.66
CA ALA A 91 2.50 -4.50 10.35
C ALA A 91 2.75 -5.72 9.47
N TYR A 92 1.75 -6.17 8.73
CA TYR A 92 1.90 -7.26 7.77
C TYR A 92 2.88 -6.89 6.65
N LEU A 93 2.73 -5.74 5.99
CA LEU A 93 3.64 -5.28 4.93
C LEU A 93 5.08 -5.11 5.43
N LYS A 94 5.26 -4.65 6.66
CA LYS A 94 6.57 -4.54 7.32
C LYS A 94 7.20 -5.91 7.52
N SER A 95 6.43 -6.93 7.90
CA SER A 95 6.94 -8.31 8.06
C SER A 95 7.48 -8.92 6.75
N LEU A 96 7.03 -8.41 5.60
CA LEU A 96 7.44 -8.84 4.26
C LEU A 96 8.61 -8.03 3.69
N SER A 97 9.11 -7.03 4.43
CA SER A 97 10.22 -6.17 4.04
C SER A 97 11.44 -6.62 4.84
N LYS A 98 12.32 -7.40 4.21
CA LYS A 98 13.60 -7.87 4.75
C LYS A 98 14.73 -7.43 3.85
#